data_AF-A0A397THX5-F1
#
_entry.id   AF-A0A397THX5-F1
#
_cell.length_a   1.000
_cell.length_b   1.000
_cell.length_c   1.000
_cell.angle_alpha   90.00
_cell.angle_beta   90.00
_cell.angle_gamma   90.00
#
_symmetry.space_group_name_H-M   'P 1'
#
loop_
_entity.id
_entity.type
_entity.pdbx_description
1 polymer ?
#
loop_
_entity_poly.entity_id
_entity_poly.type
_entity_poly.pdbx_seq_one_letter_code
_entity_poly.pdbx_strand_id
1 'polypeptide(L)'
;MPKIHSIVIRGIRCFGPSECFEVNLDQSLTLITGTNGSGKTTIIEALRYATTGLCPPGTSKGKTFVMDPNLYGENEVKAQIKLEFTGVDGQEVVATRSMLMKQKKTGSTFQTLESLLEITDPASRLITSLTGRCADLDSAVPAHLGVPPAILDFVIFCHQDESLWPLSEPAVLKKKFDDIFESGKLSNIITDVKKDRKALATSYKEGKIVFDHLKKERERAEKIQRRIDQNKKKVDELTRQRKTYSHQIDNITQEIGSLLETIQDVNQKESDLKILTNIKEQKEKFFKDLQNRMIEYPESDEELIELKKGYESNLTSQQAIIDDWNQQEEKLVLDLNKLQYSLNNLSSEKINLQVEYAAHEKRLAERDELMQTIIRDCQFFDLLSEENMINLKSLLQFSIKERKNKLENEREELQREDEFLTNKLNELRSESSSLKHNRDSITNSKESNIVKRSKFEKEINRIELFSESDLMILNTSLEEVKSELEKFVQDDLVNKITLNIEAKQKEYTELDKRLTRLQELTTNQAKLEYKRTEKHKKTSMIQTTWELLSIKLSELLNKDPDLETLERDWNDQVDSFNRENKELEQQKESADRDLSNITAKIKMIK
;
A
#
# COMPACT_ATOMS: atom_id res chain seq x y z
N MET A 1 -26.58 64.08 32.86
CA MET A 1 -25.21 64.20 32.34
C MET A 1 -24.27 63.62 33.37
N PRO A 2 -23.27 62.82 32.96
CA PRO A 2 -22.31 62.27 33.90
C PRO A 2 -21.53 63.40 34.58
N LYS A 3 -21.36 63.31 35.90
CA LYS A 3 -20.68 64.34 36.70
C LYS A 3 -19.99 63.72 37.90
N ILE A 4 -18.81 64.21 38.25
CA ILE A 4 -18.13 63.83 39.50
C ILE A 4 -18.56 64.84 40.56
N HIS A 5 -19.01 64.37 41.72
CA HIS A 5 -19.47 65.24 42.81
C HIS A 5 -18.41 65.40 43.89
N SER A 6 -17.80 64.32 44.33
CA SER A 6 -16.84 64.37 45.44
C SER A 6 -15.75 63.30 45.29
N ILE A 7 -14.60 63.58 45.88
CA ILE A 7 -13.54 62.60 46.10
C ILE A 7 -13.08 62.65 47.55
N VAL A 8 -13.04 61.50 48.20
CA VAL A 8 -12.49 61.32 49.56
C VAL A 8 -11.16 60.60 49.46
N ILE A 9 -10.13 61.18 50.07
CA ILE A 9 -8.75 60.71 50.03
C ILE A 9 -8.27 60.44 51.45
N ARG A 10 -7.67 59.28 51.68
CA ARG A 10 -7.11 58.87 52.97
C ARG A 10 -5.83 58.07 52.78
N GLY A 11 -4.78 58.37 53.54
CA GLY A 11 -3.52 57.62 53.53
C GLY A 11 -2.69 57.75 52.24
N ILE A 12 -2.94 58.78 51.42
CA ILE A 12 -2.26 59.02 50.14
C ILE A 12 -1.31 60.21 50.29
N ARG A 13 0.01 59.98 50.12
CA ARG A 13 1.08 60.98 50.26
C ARG A 13 0.93 61.89 51.49
N CYS A 14 0.55 63.16 51.30
CA CYS A 14 0.40 64.17 52.35
C CYS A 14 -0.94 64.07 53.10
N PHE A 15 -1.90 63.28 52.61
CA PHE A 15 -3.16 63.02 53.28
C PHE A 15 -2.99 61.85 54.24
N GLY A 16 -3.04 62.12 55.54
CA GLY A 16 -2.84 61.14 56.60
C GLY A 16 -3.87 59.99 56.57
N PRO A 17 -3.55 58.84 57.19
CA PRO A 17 -4.48 57.72 57.30
C PRO A 17 -5.46 57.85 58.47
N SER A 18 -5.34 58.87 59.35
CA SER A 18 -6.27 59.08 60.46
C SER A 18 -7.54 59.82 60.07
N GLU A 19 -7.46 60.73 59.10
CA GLU A 19 -8.56 61.60 58.69
C GLU A 19 -8.92 61.36 57.23
N CYS A 20 -10.21 61.53 56.90
CA CYS A 20 -10.69 61.53 55.53
C CYS A 20 -10.68 62.96 55.00
N PHE A 21 -9.97 63.20 53.90
CA PHE A 21 -9.98 64.49 53.22
C PHE A 21 -10.97 64.45 52.05
N GLU A 22 -12.07 65.18 52.17
CA GLU A 22 -13.11 65.25 51.15
C GLU A 22 -12.99 66.53 50.31
N VAL A 23 -13.04 66.38 48.99
CA VAL A 23 -13.04 67.47 48.02
C VAL A 23 -14.32 67.39 47.20
N ASN A 24 -15.19 68.38 47.37
CA ASN A 24 -16.38 68.54 46.53
C ASN A 24 -16.02 69.27 45.24
N LEU A 25 -16.46 68.72 44.11
CA LEU A 25 -16.24 69.26 42.78
C LEU A 25 -17.51 69.94 42.28
N ASP A 26 -17.40 71.24 42.02
CA ASP A 26 -18.49 72.04 41.46
C ASP A 26 -18.66 71.78 39.97
N GLN A 27 -19.90 71.87 39.48
CA GLN A 27 -20.28 71.51 38.11
C GLN A 27 -19.59 72.33 37.01
N SER A 28 -19.19 73.58 37.29
CA SER A 28 -18.69 74.50 36.26
C SER A 28 -17.20 74.76 36.36
N LEU A 29 -16.68 75.01 37.57
CA LEU A 29 -15.28 75.29 37.82
C LEU A 29 -14.95 74.99 39.28
N THR A 30 -13.96 74.14 39.52
CA THR A 30 -13.40 73.91 40.86
C THR A 30 -12.00 74.50 40.92
N LEU A 31 -11.77 75.48 41.80
CA LEU A 31 -10.46 76.10 42.00
C LEU A 31 -9.72 75.44 43.17
N ILE A 32 -8.65 74.69 42.88
CA ILE A 32 -7.78 74.09 43.89
C ILE A 32 -6.50 74.93 44.03
N THR A 33 -6.38 75.68 45.13
CA THR A 33 -5.22 76.54 45.42
C THR A 33 -4.51 76.12 46.72
N GLY A 34 -3.25 76.50 46.88
CA GLY A 34 -2.43 76.15 48.03
C GLY A 34 -0.93 76.30 47.75
N THR A 35 -0.10 76.25 48.78
CA THR A 35 1.37 76.31 48.67
C THR A 35 1.94 75.08 47.94
N ASN A 36 3.17 75.18 47.45
CA ASN A 36 3.84 74.00 46.87
C ASN A 36 3.98 72.91 47.94
N GLY A 37 3.69 71.66 47.56
CA GLY A 37 3.66 70.54 48.50
C GLY A 37 2.35 70.35 49.27
N SER A 38 1.34 71.22 49.08
CA SER A 38 0.04 71.12 49.76
C SER A 38 -0.88 69.98 49.27
N GLY A 39 -0.41 69.11 48.36
CA GLY A 39 -1.18 67.97 47.86
C GLY A 39 -2.08 68.22 46.65
N LYS A 40 -2.00 69.39 45.98
CA LYS A 40 -2.87 69.71 44.81
C LYS A 40 -2.75 68.67 43.69
N THR A 41 -1.53 68.36 43.27
CA THR A 41 -1.27 67.34 42.23
C THR A 41 -1.74 65.96 42.71
N THR A 42 -1.60 65.65 44.00
CA THR A 42 -2.06 64.39 44.60
C THR A 42 -3.58 64.22 44.48
N ILE A 43 -4.38 65.30 44.54
CA ILE A 43 -5.84 65.23 44.33
C ILE A 43 -6.16 64.80 42.89
N ILE A 44 -5.47 65.37 41.89
CA ILE A 44 -5.66 65.01 40.47
C ILE A 44 -5.20 63.58 40.21
N GLU A 45 -4.08 63.17 40.80
CA GLU A 45 -3.60 61.79 40.75
C GLU A 45 -4.58 60.80 41.41
N ALA A 46 -5.24 61.20 42.50
CA ALA A 46 -6.28 60.39 43.15
C ALA A 46 -7.52 60.25 42.27
N LEU A 47 -7.94 61.32 41.57
CA LEU A 47 -9.01 61.26 40.55
C LEU A 47 -8.64 60.33 39.39
N ARG A 48 -7.41 60.43 38.89
CA ARG A 48 -6.87 59.53 37.85
C ARG A 48 -6.89 58.07 38.33
N TYR A 49 -6.39 57.80 39.53
CA TYR A 49 -6.35 56.46 40.09
C TYR A 49 -7.76 55.90 40.37
N ALA A 50 -8.67 56.72 40.89
CA ALA A 50 -10.05 56.31 41.14
C ALA A 50 -10.76 55.87 39.86
N THR A 51 -10.55 56.60 38.77
CA THR A 51 -11.22 56.36 37.48
C THR A 51 -10.55 55.29 36.63
N THR A 52 -9.22 55.16 36.65
CA THR A 52 -8.49 54.26 35.72
C THR A 52 -7.72 53.13 36.41
N GLY A 53 -7.53 53.18 37.73
CA GLY A 53 -6.66 52.25 38.47
C GLY A 53 -5.15 52.46 38.23
N LEU A 54 -4.77 53.43 37.39
CA LEU A 54 -3.38 53.69 37.03
C LEU A 54 -2.69 54.53 38.11
N CYS A 55 -1.57 54.02 38.63
CA CYS A 55 -0.74 54.76 39.56
C CYS A 55 -0.04 55.94 38.86
N PRO A 56 0.30 57.03 39.59
CA PRO A 56 1.07 58.14 39.03
C PRO A 56 2.43 57.67 38.48
N PRO A 57 2.92 58.29 37.39
CA PRO A 57 4.25 57.98 36.84
C PRO A 57 5.34 58.26 37.88
N GLY A 58 6.46 57.55 37.79
CA GLY A 58 7.55 57.66 38.76
C GLY A 58 7.26 57.02 40.13
N THR A 59 6.06 56.51 40.37
CA THR A 59 5.78 55.70 41.56
C THR A 59 6.26 54.28 41.30
N SER A 60 7.18 53.75 42.12
CA SER A 60 7.75 52.40 41.99
C SER A 60 6.70 51.31 42.18
N LYS A 61 5.79 51.12 41.21
CA LYS A 61 4.57 50.30 41.28
C LYS A 61 3.62 50.73 42.41
N GLY A 62 3.31 52.03 42.49
CA GLY A 62 2.39 52.59 43.49
C GLY A 62 2.99 52.82 44.89
N LYS A 63 4.26 52.42 45.11
CA LYS A 63 4.85 52.47 46.46
C LYS A 63 4.95 53.87 47.08
N THR A 64 5.26 54.88 46.28
CA THR A 64 5.38 56.27 46.75
C THR A 64 4.06 57.04 46.65
N PHE A 65 2.96 56.36 46.30
CA PHE A 65 1.63 56.95 46.23
C PHE A 65 0.92 56.85 47.59
N VAL A 66 1.03 55.72 48.27
CA VAL A 66 0.58 55.56 49.66
C VAL A 66 1.58 56.21 50.60
N MET A 67 1.11 56.83 51.68
CA MET A 67 1.98 57.41 52.71
C MET A 67 2.94 56.34 53.27
N ASP A 68 4.22 56.70 53.41
CA ASP A 68 5.24 55.78 53.92
C ASP A 68 4.97 55.47 55.42
N PRO A 69 4.82 54.18 55.79
CA PRO A 69 4.59 53.79 57.18
C PRO A 69 5.70 54.28 58.13
N ASN A 70 6.94 54.38 57.66
CA ASN A 70 8.05 54.88 58.49
C ASN A 70 7.91 56.37 58.81
N LEU A 71 7.36 57.16 57.88
CA LEU A 71 7.10 58.59 58.11
C LEU A 71 5.89 58.80 59.04
N TYR A 72 4.93 57.88 59.01
CA TYR A 72 3.75 57.92 59.86
C TYR A 72 4.00 57.34 61.27
N GLY A 73 5.00 56.46 61.42
CA GLY A 73 5.35 55.82 62.69
C GLY A 73 4.63 54.48 62.94
N GLU A 74 4.07 53.86 61.90
CA GLU A 74 3.38 52.57 61.98
C GLU A 74 4.03 51.50 61.08
N ASN A 75 3.72 50.22 61.32
CA ASN A 75 4.22 49.11 60.50
C ASN A 75 3.44 48.92 59.19
N GLU A 76 2.21 49.43 59.14
CA GLU A 76 1.37 49.40 57.94
C GLU A 76 0.51 50.67 57.84
N VAL A 77 0.24 51.12 56.62
CA VAL A 77 -0.66 52.24 56.33
C VAL A 77 -1.70 51.77 55.34
N LYS A 78 -2.98 51.89 55.72
CA LYS A 78 -4.13 51.67 54.84
C LYS A 78 -4.50 52.99 54.17
N ALA A 79 -4.63 52.95 52.85
CA ALA A 79 -5.07 54.08 52.07
C ALA A 79 -6.37 53.75 51.33
N GLN A 80 -7.19 54.77 51.13
CA GLN A 80 -8.48 54.63 50.47
C GLN A 80 -8.78 55.88 49.65
N ILE A 81 -9.29 55.66 48.44
CA ILE A 81 -9.84 56.70 47.59
C ILE A 81 -11.28 56.32 47.28
N LYS A 82 -12.22 57.21 47.59
CA LYS A 82 -13.65 57.04 47.30
C LYS A 82 -14.09 58.16 46.35
N LEU A 83 -14.63 57.79 45.19
CA LEU A 83 -15.09 58.70 44.15
C LEU A 83 -16.60 58.58 44.01
N GLU A 84 -17.30 59.70 44.15
CA GLU A 84 -18.75 59.78 43.96
C GLU A 84 -19.06 60.52 42.66
N PHE A 85 -19.85 59.89 41.80
CA PHE A 85 -20.22 60.46 40.50
C PHE A 85 -21.57 59.96 40.02
N THR A 86 -22.28 60.79 39.25
CA THR A 86 -23.43 60.35 38.46
C THR A 86 -22.94 59.77 37.14
N GLY A 87 -23.37 58.56 36.78
CA GLY A 87 -23.04 57.92 35.51
C GLY A 87 -23.88 58.42 34.31
N VAL A 88 -23.61 57.86 33.13
CA VAL A 88 -24.33 58.19 31.89
C VAL A 88 -25.83 57.90 31.98
N ASP A 89 -26.19 56.82 32.66
CA ASP A 89 -27.58 56.37 32.83
C ASP A 89 -28.32 57.11 33.96
N GLY A 90 -27.69 58.12 34.59
CA GLY A 90 -28.26 58.87 35.71
C GLY A 90 -28.18 58.14 37.06
N GLN A 91 -27.49 57.00 37.12
CA GLN A 91 -27.21 56.26 38.35
C GLN A 91 -26.15 56.97 39.19
N GLU A 92 -26.36 57.01 40.51
CA GLU A 92 -25.33 57.52 41.44
C GLU A 92 -24.38 56.37 41.77
N VAL A 93 -23.10 56.58 41.47
CA VAL A 93 -22.06 55.55 41.57
C VAL A 93 -20.98 56.01 42.55
N VAL A 94 -20.62 55.10 43.44
CA VAL A 94 -19.56 55.28 44.42
C VAL A 94 -18.49 54.22 44.20
N ALA A 95 -17.32 54.66 43.72
CA ALA A 95 -16.17 53.78 43.49
C ALA A 95 -15.17 53.94 44.63
N THR A 96 -14.93 52.87 45.38
CA THR A 96 -13.98 52.84 46.49
C THR A 96 -12.81 51.92 46.15
N ARG A 97 -11.59 52.48 46.14
CA ARG A 97 -10.34 51.73 45.93
C ARG A 97 -9.51 51.77 47.20
N SER A 98 -9.13 50.59 47.69
CA SER A 98 -8.37 50.45 48.92
C SER A 98 -6.96 49.93 48.62
N MET A 99 -5.97 50.43 49.35
CA MET A 99 -4.56 50.05 49.22
C MET A 99 -3.95 49.83 50.60
N LEU A 100 -2.85 49.09 50.62
CA LEU A 100 -2.07 48.80 51.82
C LEU A 100 -0.59 48.95 51.52
N MET A 101 0.08 49.77 52.32
CA MET A 101 1.53 49.82 52.37
C MET A 101 2.00 49.13 53.66
N LYS A 102 2.82 48.10 53.52
CA LYS A 102 3.40 47.34 54.64
C LYS A 102 4.90 47.49 54.67
N GLN A 103 5.46 47.83 55.83
CA GLN A 103 6.90 47.84 56.04
C GLN A 103 7.36 46.43 56.44
N LYS A 104 8.26 45.83 55.65
CA LYS A 104 8.92 44.56 55.99
C LYS A 104 10.39 44.82 56.35
N LYS A 105 11.02 43.83 56.99
CA LYS A 105 12.45 43.87 57.36
C LYS A 105 13.39 44.16 56.18
N THR A 106 13.00 43.78 54.96
CA THR A 106 13.80 43.93 53.73
C THR A 106 13.26 45.00 52.76
N GLY A 107 12.30 45.83 53.20
CA GLY A 107 11.76 46.95 52.41
C GLY A 107 10.23 47.08 52.49
N SER A 108 9.68 48.10 51.81
CA SER A 108 8.24 48.36 51.77
C SER A 108 7.52 47.60 50.64
N THR A 109 6.33 47.07 50.93
CA THR A 109 5.47 46.35 50.00
C THR A 109 4.12 47.03 49.84
N PHE A 110 3.80 47.40 48.60
CA PHE A 110 2.49 47.93 48.20
C PHE A 110 1.57 46.78 47.76
N GLN A 111 0.33 46.81 48.23
CA GLN A 111 -0.73 45.86 47.86
C GLN A 111 -2.02 46.64 47.58
N THR A 112 -2.67 46.35 46.45
CA THR A 112 -4.04 46.80 46.21
C THR A 112 -4.99 45.83 46.91
N LEU A 113 -5.91 46.36 47.71
CA LEU A 113 -6.92 45.57 48.42
C LEU A 113 -8.21 45.49 47.59
N GLU A 114 -9.24 44.85 48.16
CA GLU A 114 -10.57 44.80 47.56
C GLU A 114 -11.08 46.21 47.26
N SER A 115 -11.67 46.33 46.07
CA SER A 115 -12.32 47.54 45.62
C SER A 115 -13.82 47.31 45.53
N LEU A 116 -14.59 48.34 45.86
CA LEU A 116 -16.04 48.28 45.99
C LEU A 116 -16.67 49.29 45.04
N LEU A 117 -17.65 48.86 44.26
CA LEU A 117 -18.46 49.73 43.42
C LEU A 117 -19.92 49.66 43.88
N GLU A 118 -20.45 50.76 44.40
CA GLU A 118 -21.85 50.84 44.81
C GLU A 118 -22.61 51.66 43.76
N ILE A 119 -23.69 51.10 43.24
CA ILE A 119 -24.54 51.71 42.22
C ILE A 119 -25.93 51.89 42.81
N THR A 120 -26.40 53.12 42.88
CA THR A 120 -27.74 53.46 43.35
C THR A 120 -28.62 53.78 42.15
N ASP A 121 -29.66 52.98 41.95
CA ASP A 121 -30.63 53.20 40.88
C ASP A 121 -31.59 54.35 41.25
N PRO A 122 -31.72 55.39 40.40
CA PRO A 122 -32.58 56.54 40.66
C PRO A 122 -34.07 56.17 40.78
N ALA A 123 -34.53 55.10 40.12
CA ALA A 123 -35.95 54.73 40.11
C ALA A 123 -36.35 53.86 41.31
N SER A 124 -35.55 52.84 41.63
CA SER A 124 -35.86 51.89 42.70
C SER A 124 -35.25 52.25 44.06
N ARG A 125 -34.28 53.19 44.09
CA ARG A 125 -33.41 53.48 45.26
C ARG A 125 -32.71 52.25 45.83
N LEU A 126 -32.63 51.16 45.05
CA LEU A 126 -31.89 49.98 45.45
C LEU A 126 -30.40 50.24 45.21
N ILE A 127 -29.60 49.87 46.20
CA ILE A 127 -28.15 49.95 46.15
C ILE A 127 -27.64 48.56 45.78
N THR A 128 -26.98 48.47 44.63
CA THR A 128 -26.27 47.26 44.21
C THR A 128 -24.79 47.46 44.45
N SER A 129 -24.22 46.67 45.36
CA SER A 129 -22.79 46.65 45.63
C SER A 129 -22.11 45.53 44.83
N LEU A 130 -21.16 45.89 43.96
CA LEU A 130 -20.27 44.94 43.33
C LEU A 130 -18.92 44.97 44.04
N THR A 131 -18.59 43.89 44.73
CA THR A 131 -17.24 43.61 45.23
C THR A 131 -16.51 42.77 44.18
N GLY A 132 -15.36 43.26 43.71
CA GLY A 132 -14.66 42.64 42.57
C GLY A 132 -13.15 42.81 42.66
N ARG A 133 -12.43 42.15 41.74
CA ARG A 133 -10.99 42.38 41.60
C ARG A 133 -10.77 43.73 40.92
N CYS A 134 -9.61 44.34 41.15
CA CYS A 134 -9.31 45.70 40.65
C CYS A 134 -9.54 45.87 39.13
N ALA A 135 -9.26 44.83 38.35
CA ALA A 135 -9.46 44.82 36.89
C ALA A 135 -10.93 45.02 36.47
N ASP A 136 -11.89 44.60 37.30
CA ASP A 136 -13.31 44.76 37.03
C ASP A 136 -13.72 46.24 37.21
N LEU A 137 -13.19 46.93 38.24
CA LEU A 137 -13.42 48.36 38.42
C LEU A 137 -12.71 49.23 37.38
N ASP A 138 -11.54 48.82 36.91
CA ASP A 138 -10.77 49.54 35.87
C ASP A 138 -11.52 49.61 34.54
N SER A 139 -12.44 48.68 34.29
CA SER A 139 -13.33 48.69 33.14
C SER A 139 -14.71 49.27 33.45
N ALA A 140 -15.26 48.99 34.65
CA ALA A 140 -16.60 49.42 35.04
C ALA A 140 -16.71 50.94 35.29
N VAL A 141 -15.75 51.56 35.98
CA VAL A 141 -15.82 53.00 36.31
C VAL A 141 -15.79 53.87 35.04
N PRO A 142 -14.87 53.66 34.09
CA PRO A 142 -14.90 54.36 32.80
C PRO A 142 -16.19 54.14 32.01
N ALA A 143 -16.74 52.91 32.04
CA ALA A 143 -18.00 52.59 31.37
C ALA A 143 -19.18 53.37 31.95
N HIS A 144 -19.29 53.48 33.29
CA HIS A 144 -20.33 54.27 33.94
C HIS A 144 -20.14 55.78 33.71
N LEU A 145 -18.91 56.28 33.63
CA LEU A 145 -18.63 57.68 33.25
C LEU A 145 -18.91 57.94 31.76
N GLY A 146 -18.96 56.91 30.92
CA GLY A 146 -19.15 57.02 29.47
C GLY A 146 -17.93 57.57 28.75
N VAL A 147 -16.75 57.49 29.36
CA VAL A 147 -15.51 58.02 28.81
C VAL A 147 -14.47 56.89 28.70
N PRO A 148 -13.86 56.66 27.52
CA PRO A 148 -12.81 55.67 27.36
C PRO A 148 -11.66 55.86 28.37
N PRO A 149 -11.07 54.77 28.90
CA PRO A 149 -9.96 54.85 29.86
C PRO A 149 -8.78 55.68 29.36
N ALA A 150 -8.45 55.58 28.07
CA ALA A 150 -7.37 56.35 27.44
C ALA A 150 -7.64 57.87 27.45
N ILE A 151 -8.91 58.30 27.36
CA ILE A 151 -9.28 59.72 27.44
C ILE A 151 -9.22 60.20 28.89
N LEU A 152 -9.67 59.38 29.84
CA LEU A 152 -9.53 59.67 31.27
C LEU A 152 -8.06 59.83 31.68
N ASP A 153 -7.17 58.99 31.14
CA ASP A 153 -5.74 59.01 31.44
C ASP A 153 -4.97 60.12 30.70
N PHE A 154 -5.08 60.20 29.38
CA PHE A 154 -4.23 61.08 28.57
C PHE A 154 -4.78 62.50 28.38
N VAL A 155 -6.08 62.73 28.60
CA VAL A 155 -6.74 64.01 28.30
C VAL A 155 -7.34 64.65 29.55
N ILE A 156 -8.19 63.94 30.30
CA ILE A 156 -8.94 64.53 31.42
C ILE A 156 -8.07 64.64 32.68
N PHE A 157 -7.48 63.53 33.14
CA PHE A 157 -6.61 63.48 34.31
C PHE A 157 -5.16 63.24 33.92
N CYS A 158 -4.71 63.93 32.86
CA CYS A 158 -3.33 63.86 32.41
C CYS A 158 -2.38 64.29 33.52
N HIS A 159 -1.37 63.45 33.78
CA HIS A 159 -0.37 63.75 34.80
C HIS A 159 0.45 64.99 34.42
N GLN A 160 0.82 65.81 35.40
CA GLN A 160 1.55 67.05 35.19
C GLN A 160 2.83 66.85 34.36
N ASP A 161 3.62 65.83 34.71
CA ASP A 161 4.87 65.48 34.02
C ASP A 161 4.65 64.94 32.59
N GLU A 162 3.44 64.51 32.26
CA GLU A 162 3.08 63.97 30.94
C GLU A 162 2.24 64.94 30.10
N SER A 163 1.91 66.12 30.61
CA SER A 163 1.03 67.10 29.94
C SER A 163 1.50 67.53 28.54
N LEU A 164 2.80 67.44 28.27
CA LEU A 164 3.42 67.75 26.98
C LEU A 164 3.49 66.56 26.01
N TRP A 165 2.79 65.46 26.29
CA TRP A 165 2.76 64.29 25.40
C TRP A 165 2.34 64.58 23.95
N PRO A 166 1.52 65.59 23.62
CA PRO A 166 1.22 65.92 22.22
C PRO A 166 2.46 66.40 21.44
N LEU A 167 3.51 66.84 22.13
CA LEU A 167 4.79 67.28 21.56
C LEU A 167 5.87 66.19 21.65
N SER A 168 5.51 64.99 22.10
CA SER A 168 6.45 63.86 22.19
C SER A 168 6.80 63.30 20.82
N GLU A 169 7.79 62.41 20.78
CA GLU A 169 8.25 61.78 19.56
C GLU A 169 7.12 61.03 18.82
N PRO A 170 7.16 60.94 17.47
CA PRO A 170 6.08 60.38 16.67
C PRO A 170 5.60 58.98 17.09
N ALA A 171 6.49 58.15 17.62
CA ALA A 171 6.15 56.80 18.09
C ALA A 171 5.27 56.82 19.36
N VAL A 172 5.61 57.66 20.34
CA VAL A 172 4.85 57.81 21.59
C VAL A 172 3.51 58.48 21.32
N LEU A 173 3.53 59.52 20.46
CA LEU A 173 2.33 60.21 20.02
C LEU A 173 1.36 59.26 19.31
N LYS A 174 1.86 58.46 18.35
CA LYS A 174 1.04 57.48 17.63
C LYS A 174 0.43 56.46 18.57
N LYS A 175 1.20 55.96 19.54
CA LYS A 175 0.69 55.00 20.53
C LYS A 175 -0.47 55.59 21.34
N LYS A 176 -0.33 56.81 21.88
CA LYS A 176 -1.41 57.49 22.61
C LYS A 176 -2.64 57.73 21.72
N PHE A 177 -2.45 58.05 20.43
CA PHE A 177 -3.57 58.16 19.48
C PHE A 177 -4.25 56.81 19.18
N ASP A 178 -3.48 55.75 18.97
CA ASP A 178 -4.01 54.41 18.73
C ASP A 178 -4.81 53.91 19.95
N ASP A 179 -4.36 54.24 21.16
CA ASP A 179 -5.06 53.94 22.42
C ASP A 179 -6.34 54.80 22.58
N ILE A 180 -6.33 56.08 22.18
CA ILE A 180 -7.51 56.97 22.21
C ILE A 180 -8.57 56.55 21.19
N PHE A 181 -8.15 56.16 19.98
CA PHE A 181 -9.06 55.80 18.88
C PHE A 181 -9.39 54.30 18.81
N GLU A 182 -8.78 53.48 19.68
CA GLU A 182 -8.90 52.02 19.71
C GLU A 182 -8.72 51.34 18.32
N SER A 183 -7.94 51.96 17.44
CA SER A 183 -7.74 51.55 16.03
C SER A 183 -7.13 50.15 15.88
N GLY A 184 -6.42 49.69 16.93
CA GLY A 184 -5.80 48.38 17.01
C GLY A 184 -6.80 47.22 17.01
N LYS A 185 -7.99 47.37 17.61
CA LYS A 185 -8.99 46.28 17.68
C LYS A 185 -9.48 45.90 16.28
N LEU A 186 -9.80 46.89 15.45
CA LEU A 186 -10.22 46.67 14.06
C LEU A 186 -9.09 46.07 13.22
N SER A 187 -7.85 46.52 13.43
CA SER A 187 -6.68 45.98 12.74
C SER A 187 -6.47 44.50 13.05
N ASN A 188 -6.62 44.10 14.31
CA ASN A 188 -6.50 42.71 14.76
C ASN A 188 -7.60 41.81 14.15
N ILE A 189 -8.85 42.28 14.14
CA ILE A 189 -9.97 41.57 13.50
C ILE A 189 -9.68 41.35 12.01
N ILE A 190 -9.17 42.36 11.30
CA ILE A 190 -8.81 42.23 9.88
C ILE A 190 -7.69 41.20 9.68
N THR A 191 -6.70 41.16 10.57
CA THR A 191 -5.62 40.17 10.47
C THR A 191 -6.12 38.75 10.72
N ASP A 192 -7.04 38.55 11.67
CA ASP A 192 -7.63 37.24 11.94
C ASP A 192 -8.47 36.75 10.76
N VAL A 193 -9.32 37.62 10.20
CA VAL A 193 -10.10 37.31 8.98
C VAL A 193 -9.19 36.94 7.80
N LYS A 194 -8.05 37.63 7.63
CA LYS A 194 -7.07 37.27 6.58
C LYS A 194 -6.44 35.91 6.82
N LYS A 195 -6.16 35.55 8.07
CA LYS A 195 -5.61 34.25 8.46
C LYS A 195 -6.60 33.13 8.16
N ASP A 196 -7.87 33.30 8.52
CA ASP A 196 -8.93 32.32 8.28
C ASP A 196 -9.16 32.10 6.79
N ARG A 197 -9.19 33.18 6.00
CA ARG A 197 -9.29 33.09 4.54
C ARG A 197 -8.16 32.26 3.93
N LYS A 198 -6.93 32.41 4.45
CA LYS A 198 -5.77 31.65 3.97
C LYS A 198 -5.89 30.16 4.34
N ALA A 199 -6.35 29.85 5.55
CA ALA A 199 -6.57 28.48 6.00
C ALA A 199 -7.64 27.77 5.14
N LEU A 200 -8.79 28.43 4.90
CA LEU A 200 -9.86 27.91 4.05
C LEU A 200 -9.38 27.67 2.60
N ALA A 201 -8.59 28.58 2.03
CA ALA A 201 -8.06 28.42 0.69
C ALA A 201 -7.12 27.21 0.56
N THR A 202 -6.32 26.92 1.59
CA THR A 202 -5.47 25.72 1.63
C THR A 202 -6.31 24.45 1.73
N SER A 203 -7.26 24.40 2.66
CA SER A 203 -8.15 23.25 2.83
C SER A 203 -8.97 22.96 1.56
N TYR A 204 -9.44 23.99 0.87
CA TYR A 204 -10.12 23.84 -0.44
C TYR A 204 -9.22 23.20 -1.50
N LYS A 205 -7.93 23.59 -1.57
CA LYS A 205 -6.98 23.01 -2.53
C LYS A 205 -6.72 21.54 -2.23
N GLU A 206 -6.52 21.19 -0.97
CA GLU A 206 -6.33 19.80 -0.52
C GLU A 206 -7.56 18.96 -0.86
N GLY A 207 -8.75 19.45 -0.51
CA GLY A 207 -10.02 18.78 -0.84
C GLY A 207 -10.23 18.60 -2.35
N LYS A 208 -9.85 19.60 -3.15
CA LYS A 208 -9.92 19.52 -4.63
C LYS A 208 -9.01 18.43 -5.20
N ILE A 209 -7.78 18.30 -4.68
CA ILE A 209 -6.85 17.24 -5.10
C ILE A 209 -7.44 15.85 -4.78
N VAL A 210 -7.99 15.68 -3.57
CA VAL A 210 -8.63 14.42 -3.16
C VAL A 210 -9.83 14.11 -4.04
N PHE A 211 -10.68 15.10 -4.32
CA PHE A 211 -11.83 14.97 -5.22
C PHE A 211 -11.42 14.53 -6.63
N ASP A 212 -10.41 15.18 -7.23
CA ASP A 212 -9.94 14.84 -8.58
C ASP A 212 -9.35 13.42 -8.63
N HIS A 213 -8.67 12.98 -7.56
CA HIS A 213 -8.17 11.61 -7.43
C HIS A 213 -9.33 10.60 -7.35
N LEU A 214 -10.29 10.83 -6.44
CA LEU A 214 -11.46 9.95 -6.28
C LEU A 214 -12.31 9.88 -7.56
N LYS A 215 -12.45 10.98 -8.29
CA LYS A 215 -13.14 11.01 -9.58
C LYS A 215 -12.46 10.09 -10.60
N LYS A 216 -11.13 10.14 -10.71
CA LYS A 216 -10.36 9.25 -11.60
C LYS A 216 -10.48 7.78 -11.21
N GLU A 217 -10.45 7.48 -9.91
CA GLU A 217 -10.66 6.12 -9.40
C GLU A 217 -12.06 5.60 -9.73
N ARG A 218 -13.10 6.43 -9.57
CA ARG A 218 -14.47 6.07 -9.96
C ARG A 218 -14.58 5.77 -11.45
N GLU A 219 -14.00 6.60 -12.31
CA GLU A 219 -13.99 6.37 -13.77
C GLU A 219 -13.26 5.08 -14.15
N ARG A 220 -12.18 4.71 -13.43
CA ARG A 220 -11.48 3.43 -13.61
C ARG A 220 -12.35 2.26 -13.17
N ALA A 221 -12.97 2.35 -12.00
CA ALA A 221 -13.87 1.32 -11.49
C ALA A 221 -15.06 1.08 -12.45
N GLU A 222 -15.69 2.14 -12.96
CA GLU A 222 -16.76 2.04 -13.95
C GLU A 222 -16.29 1.37 -15.25
N LYS A 223 -15.07 1.64 -15.74
CA LYS A 223 -14.50 0.97 -16.91
C LYS A 223 -14.27 -0.52 -16.67
N ILE A 224 -13.75 -0.88 -15.51
CA ILE A 224 -13.53 -2.29 -15.12
C ILE A 224 -14.88 -3.01 -15.01
N GLN A 225 -15.88 -2.39 -14.38
CA GLN A 225 -17.22 -2.97 -14.26
C GLN A 225 -17.84 -3.26 -15.63
N ARG A 226 -17.76 -2.31 -16.57
CA ARG A 226 -18.24 -2.54 -17.95
C ARG A 226 -17.53 -3.71 -18.64
N ARG A 227 -16.22 -3.89 -18.42
CA ARG A 227 -15.47 -5.04 -18.96
C ARG A 227 -15.91 -6.36 -18.32
N ILE A 228 -16.15 -6.37 -17.01
CA ILE A 228 -16.67 -7.55 -16.30
C ILE A 228 -18.02 -7.93 -16.89
N ASP A 229 -18.92 -6.98 -17.10
CA ASP A 229 -20.26 -7.25 -17.63
C ASP A 229 -20.20 -7.75 -19.09
N GLN A 230 -19.29 -7.21 -19.91
CA GLN A 230 -19.03 -7.71 -21.27
C GLN A 230 -18.48 -9.14 -21.25
N ASN A 231 -17.52 -9.44 -20.37
CA ASN A 231 -16.95 -10.78 -20.23
C ASN A 231 -17.98 -11.78 -19.73
N LYS A 232 -18.84 -11.41 -18.77
CA LYS A 232 -19.95 -12.27 -18.31
C LYS A 232 -20.88 -12.65 -19.46
N LYS A 233 -21.31 -11.67 -20.27
CA LYS A 233 -22.13 -11.93 -21.47
C LYS A 233 -21.43 -12.90 -22.44
N LYS A 234 -20.11 -12.77 -22.62
CA LYS A 234 -19.34 -13.65 -23.49
C LYS A 234 -19.21 -15.07 -22.94
N VAL A 235 -19.05 -15.20 -21.62
CA VAL A 235 -19.04 -16.51 -20.92
C VAL A 235 -20.40 -17.19 -21.04
N ASP A 236 -21.50 -16.46 -20.86
CA ASP A 236 -22.85 -17.00 -20.99
C ASP A 236 -23.10 -17.51 -22.42
N GLU A 237 -22.67 -16.76 -23.43
CA GLU A 237 -22.77 -17.14 -24.84
C GLU A 237 -21.95 -18.40 -25.15
N LEU A 238 -20.67 -18.44 -24.74
CA LEU A 238 -19.81 -19.62 -24.92
C LEU A 238 -20.37 -20.84 -24.17
N THR A 239 -20.99 -20.64 -23.01
CA THR A 239 -21.62 -21.72 -22.24
C THR A 239 -22.85 -22.29 -22.97
N ARG A 240 -23.65 -21.43 -23.63
CA ARG A 240 -24.76 -21.86 -24.48
C ARG A 240 -24.25 -22.67 -25.67
N GLN A 241 -23.23 -22.15 -26.38
CA GLN A 241 -22.62 -22.86 -27.51
C GLN A 241 -22.05 -24.22 -27.11
N ARG A 242 -21.36 -24.30 -25.96
CA ARG A 242 -20.85 -25.56 -25.41
C ARG A 242 -21.98 -26.57 -25.17
N LYS A 243 -23.12 -26.14 -24.62
CA LYS A 243 -24.29 -27.01 -24.43
C LYS A 243 -24.84 -27.50 -25.76
N THR A 244 -24.95 -26.63 -26.76
CA THR A 244 -25.39 -27.02 -28.11
C THR A 244 -24.47 -28.05 -28.73
N TYR A 245 -23.14 -27.84 -28.68
CA TYR A 245 -22.17 -28.81 -29.21
C TYR A 245 -22.18 -30.13 -28.45
N SER A 246 -22.31 -30.11 -27.11
CA SER A 246 -22.47 -31.33 -26.32
C SER A 246 -23.69 -32.14 -26.80
N HIS A 247 -24.83 -31.48 -27.01
CA HIS A 247 -26.03 -32.15 -27.49
C HIS A 247 -25.87 -32.73 -28.90
N GLN A 248 -25.14 -32.04 -29.78
CA GLN A 248 -24.80 -32.57 -31.11
C GLN A 248 -23.89 -33.79 -31.03
N ILE A 249 -22.88 -33.78 -30.15
CA ILE A 249 -21.99 -34.92 -29.92
C ILE A 249 -22.78 -36.11 -29.38
N ASP A 250 -23.68 -35.88 -28.42
CA ASP A 250 -24.52 -36.95 -27.85
C ASP A 250 -25.41 -37.59 -28.93
N ASN A 251 -26.03 -36.78 -29.80
CA ASN A 251 -26.84 -37.27 -30.91
C ASN A 251 -26.01 -38.10 -31.90
N ILE A 252 -24.84 -37.60 -32.32
CA ILE A 252 -23.94 -38.32 -33.23
C ILE A 252 -23.48 -39.64 -32.59
N THR A 253 -23.21 -39.64 -31.29
CA THR A 253 -22.77 -40.84 -30.56
C THR A 253 -23.89 -41.89 -30.51
N GLN A 254 -25.14 -41.48 -30.33
CA GLN A 254 -26.30 -42.38 -30.44
C GLN A 254 -26.46 -42.94 -31.86
N GLU A 255 -26.31 -42.11 -32.89
CA GLU A 255 -26.34 -42.56 -34.29
C GLU A 255 -25.23 -43.58 -34.57
N ILE A 256 -23.99 -43.32 -34.15
CA ILE A 256 -22.87 -44.26 -34.26
C ILE A 256 -23.19 -45.58 -33.54
N GLY A 257 -23.75 -45.52 -32.33
CA GLY A 257 -24.17 -46.71 -31.59
C GLY A 257 -25.17 -47.57 -32.38
N SER A 258 -26.20 -46.95 -32.95
CA SER A 258 -27.20 -47.66 -33.76
C SER A 258 -26.62 -48.26 -35.05
N LEU A 259 -25.66 -47.57 -35.68
CA LEU A 259 -24.96 -48.08 -36.85
C LEU A 259 -24.06 -49.27 -36.51
N LEU A 260 -23.38 -49.25 -35.37
CA LEU A 260 -22.56 -50.36 -34.89
C LEU A 260 -23.41 -51.61 -34.61
N GLU A 261 -24.58 -51.46 -33.97
CA GLU A 261 -25.53 -52.56 -33.80
C GLU A 261 -25.96 -53.14 -35.15
N THR A 262 -26.30 -52.27 -36.11
CA THR A 262 -26.68 -52.70 -37.47
C THR A 262 -25.54 -53.45 -38.17
N ILE A 263 -24.29 -52.98 -38.04
CA ILE A 263 -23.12 -53.67 -38.59
C ILE A 263 -22.94 -55.04 -37.94
N GLN A 264 -23.12 -55.15 -36.62
CA GLN A 264 -23.02 -56.40 -35.90
C GLN A 264 -24.09 -57.41 -36.38
N ASP A 265 -25.34 -56.97 -36.55
CA ASP A 265 -26.43 -57.78 -37.09
C ASP A 265 -26.14 -58.26 -38.53
N VAL A 266 -25.60 -57.38 -39.38
CA VAL A 266 -25.21 -57.73 -40.76
C VAL A 266 -24.10 -58.78 -40.75
N ASN A 267 -23.07 -58.60 -39.92
CA ASN A 267 -21.97 -59.55 -39.79
C ASN A 267 -22.44 -60.92 -39.29
N GLN A 268 -23.39 -60.96 -38.34
CA GLN A 268 -24.00 -62.22 -37.89
C GLN A 268 -24.73 -62.91 -39.03
N LYS A 269 -25.58 -62.19 -39.77
CA LYS A 269 -26.29 -62.76 -40.94
C LYS A 269 -25.33 -63.23 -42.03
N GLU A 270 -24.21 -62.55 -42.26
CA GLU A 270 -23.19 -62.98 -43.22
C GLU A 270 -22.50 -64.27 -42.77
N SER A 271 -22.19 -64.39 -41.47
CA SER A 271 -21.67 -65.63 -40.88
C SER A 271 -22.65 -66.78 -41.05
N ASP A 272 -23.93 -66.57 -40.72
CA ASP A 272 -24.98 -67.58 -40.87
C ASP A 272 -25.14 -68.02 -42.33
N LEU A 273 -25.10 -67.08 -43.28
CA LEU A 273 -25.12 -67.38 -44.71
C LEU A 273 -23.92 -68.22 -45.15
N LYS A 274 -22.71 -67.92 -44.67
CA LYS A 274 -21.51 -68.74 -44.96
C LYS A 274 -21.67 -70.16 -44.45
N ILE A 275 -22.18 -70.34 -43.23
CA ILE A 275 -22.45 -71.66 -42.66
C ILE A 275 -23.48 -72.41 -43.52
N LEU A 276 -24.60 -71.76 -43.86
CA LEU A 276 -25.66 -72.38 -44.67
C LEU A 276 -25.16 -72.79 -46.06
N THR A 277 -24.33 -71.96 -46.68
CA THR A 277 -23.74 -72.20 -48.01
C THR A 277 -22.82 -73.42 -47.96
N ASN A 278 -21.95 -73.51 -46.95
CA ASN A 278 -21.06 -74.66 -46.77
C ASN A 278 -21.86 -75.96 -46.52
N ILE A 279 -22.92 -75.91 -45.71
CA ILE A 279 -23.82 -77.06 -45.49
C ILE A 279 -24.48 -77.50 -46.79
N LYS A 280 -24.96 -76.55 -47.60
CA LYS A 280 -25.55 -76.84 -48.91
C LYS A 280 -24.54 -77.54 -49.83
N GLU A 281 -23.33 -77.00 -49.95
CA GLU A 281 -22.27 -77.60 -50.78
C GLU A 281 -21.90 -79.02 -50.32
N GLN A 282 -21.81 -79.25 -49.00
CA GLN A 282 -21.57 -80.57 -48.44
C GLN A 282 -22.69 -81.56 -48.79
N LYS A 283 -23.96 -81.14 -48.65
CA LYS A 283 -25.11 -81.99 -49.01
C LYS A 283 -25.18 -82.28 -50.51
N GLU A 284 -24.85 -81.33 -51.37
CA GLU A 284 -24.80 -81.53 -52.82
C GLU A 284 -23.68 -82.51 -53.23
N LYS A 285 -22.50 -82.44 -52.60
CA LYS A 285 -21.43 -83.42 -52.80
C LYS A 285 -21.87 -84.81 -52.35
N PHE A 286 -22.46 -84.92 -51.16
CA PHE A 286 -22.94 -86.19 -50.63
C PHE A 286 -24.02 -86.82 -51.53
N PHE A 287 -24.94 -86.00 -52.06
CA PHE A 287 -25.98 -86.46 -52.99
C PHE A 287 -25.37 -87.01 -54.29
N LYS A 288 -24.38 -86.32 -54.88
CA LYS A 288 -23.68 -86.80 -56.09
C LYS A 288 -22.92 -88.10 -55.86
N ASP A 289 -22.26 -88.23 -54.71
CA ASP A 289 -21.51 -89.44 -54.36
C ASP A 289 -22.43 -90.65 -54.15
N LEU A 290 -23.61 -90.44 -53.55
CA LEU A 290 -24.66 -91.46 -53.42
C LEU A 290 -25.21 -91.89 -54.78
N GLN A 291 -25.45 -90.94 -55.68
CA GLN A 291 -25.98 -91.20 -57.02
C GLN A 291 -25.02 -92.06 -57.87
N ASN A 292 -23.71 -91.88 -57.68
CA ASN A 292 -22.68 -92.62 -58.41
C ASN A 292 -22.40 -94.03 -57.85
N ARG A 293 -22.89 -94.37 -56.65
CA ARG A 293 -22.60 -95.64 -55.96
C ARG A 293 -23.74 -96.66 -55.99
N MET A 294 -24.89 -96.35 -56.55
CA MET A 294 -25.99 -97.31 -56.67
C MET A 294 -25.83 -98.17 -57.93
N ILE A 295 -25.56 -99.47 -57.74
CA ILE A 295 -25.64 -100.51 -58.78
C ILE A 295 -26.75 -101.47 -58.35
N GLU A 296 -27.80 -101.61 -59.17
CA GLU A 296 -28.82 -102.66 -59.01
C GLU A 296 -28.26 -103.99 -59.53
N TYR A 297 -28.25 -105.03 -58.69
CA TYR A 297 -27.86 -106.39 -59.07
C TYR A 297 -29.11 -107.25 -59.35
N PRO A 298 -29.23 -107.90 -60.53
CA PRO A 298 -30.39 -108.70 -60.92
C PRO A 298 -30.09 -110.22 -60.92
N GLU A 299 -29.70 -110.80 -59.78
CA GLU A 299 -29.40 -112.24 -59.66
C GLU A 299 -30.14 -112.90 -58.49
N SER A 300 -30.39 -114.21 -58.56
CA SER A 300 -31.35 -114.94 -57.71
C SER A 300 -30.75 -115.43 -56.37
N ASP A 301 -31.59 -115.47 -55.33
CA ASP A 301 -31.23 -115.66 -53.91
C ASP A 301 -30.39 -116.91 -53.58
N GLU A 302 -30.40 -117.95 -54.41
CA GLU A 302 -29.71 -119.21 -54.11
C GLU A 302 -28.22 -119.20 -54.51
N GLU A 303 -27.84 -118.49 -55.59
CA GLU A 303 -26.42 -118.27 -55.96
C GLU A 303 -25.76 -117.22 -55.05
N LEU A 304 -26.55 -116.29 -54.51
CA LEU A 304 -26.14 -115.29 -53.52
C LEU A 304 -25.75 -115.91 -52.16
N ILE A 305 -26.29 -117.07 -51.78
CA ILE A 305 -25.98 -117.73 -50.50
C ILE A 305 -24.63 -118.48 -50.56
N GLU A 306 -24.27 -119.05 -51.71
CA GLU A 306 -22.95 -119.67 -51.92
C GLU A 306 -21.84 -118.63 -52.06
N LEU A 307 -22.10 -117.53 -52.78
CA LEU A 307 -21.22 -116.36 -52.82
C LEU A 307 -21.08 -115.71 -51.43
N LYS A 308 -22.15 -115.61 -50.64
CA LYS A 308 -22.08 -115.08 -49.27
C LYS A 308 -21.20 -115.93 -48.35
N LYS A 309 -21.22 -117.26 -48.45
CA LYS A 309 -20.31 -118.13 -47.66
C LYS A 309 -18.85 -117.99 -48.08
N GLY A 310 -18.59 -117.83 -49.39
CA GLY A 310 -17.25 -117.53 -49.90
C GLY A 310 -16.76 -116.13 -49.49
N TYR A 311 -17.65 -115.14 -49.53
CA TYR A 311 -17.39 -113.78 -49.07
C TYR A 311 -17.22 -113.71 -47.56
N GLU A 312 -17.94 -114.47 -46.73
CA GLU A 312 -17.77 -114.49 -45.27
C GLU A 312 -16.40 -115.08 -44.86
N SER A 313 -15.91 -116.10 -45.58
CA SER A 313 -14.56 -116.64 -45.38
C SER A 313 -13.45 -115.70 -45.88
N ASN A 314 -13.69 -114.95 -46.97
CA ASN A 314 -12.77 -113.92 -47.43
C ASN A 314 -12.86 -112.62 -46.62
N LEU A 315 -14.02 -112.30 -46.05
CA LEU A 315 -14.21 -111.16 -45.15
C LEU A 315 -13.45 -111.41 -43.86
N THR A 316 -13.51 -112.62 -43.31
CA THR A 316 -12.77 -112.93 -42.07
C THR A 316 -11.25 -112.88 -42.28
N SER A 317 -10.75 -113.33 -43.44
CA SER A 317 -9.32 -113.22 -43.77
C SER A 317 -8.90 -111.78 -44.08
N GLN A 318 -9.71 -111.02 -44.81
CA GLN A 318 -9.45 -109.61 -45.10
C GLN A 318 -9.62 -108.72 -43.86
N GLN A 319 -10.57 -109.01 -42.96
CA GLN A 319 -10.76 -108.28 -41.71
C GLN A 319 -9.55 -108.47 -40.79
N ALA A 320 -8.98 -109.67 -40.72
CA ALA A 320 -7.74 -109.90 -39.95
C ALA A 320 -6.55 -109.11 -40.52
N ILE A 321 -6.46 -108.98 -41.85
CA ILE A 321 -5.44 -108.15 -42.51
C ILE A 321 -5.71 -106.66 -42.24
N ILE A 322 -6.95 -106.20 -42.37
CA ILE A 322 -7.36 -104.81 -42.09
C ILE A 322 -7.08 -104.45 -40.63
N ASP A 323 -7.34 -105.34 -39.68
CA ASP A 323 -7.06 -105.12 -38.27
C ASP A 323 -5.54 -105.03 -37.99
N ASP A 324 -4.71 -105.79 -38.71
CA ASP A 324 -3.24 -105.66 -38.64
C ASP A 324 -2.75 -104.32 -39.23
N TRP A 325 -3.26 -103.92 -40.41
CA TRP A 325 -2.93 -102.63 -41.03
C TRP A 325 -3.43 -101.45 -40.20
N ASN A 326 -4.61 -101.54 -39.59
CA ASN A 326 -5.13 -100.52 -38.68
C ASN A 326 -4.26 -100.40 -37.43
N GLN A 327 -3.76 -101.51 -36.88
CA GLN A 327 -2.78 -101.46 -35.78
C GLN A 327 -1.45 -100.83 -36.20
N GLN A 328 -1.00 -101.07 -37.43
CA GLN A 328 0.20 -100.42 -37.96
C GLN A 328 -0.02 -98.92 -38.20
N GLU A 329 -1.18 -98.54 -38.74
CA GLU A 329 -1.58 -97.15 -38.92
C GLU A 329 -1.68 -96.42 -37.58
N GLU A 330 -2.31 -97.02 -36.56
CA GLU A 330 -2.44 -96.42 -35.24
C GLU A 330 -1.08 -96.20 -34.58
N LYS A 331 -0.13 -97.14 -34.75
CA LYS A 331 1.27 -96.96 -34.33
C LYS A 331 1.96 -95.82 -35.09
N LEU A 332 1.82 -95.77 -36.41
CA LEU A 332 2.40 -94.72 -37.25
C LEU A 332 1.82 -93.34 -36.93
N VAL A 333 0.52 -93.24 -36.65
CA VAL A 333 -0.16 -92.00 -36.23
C VAL A 333 0.31 -91.57 -34.85
N LEU A 334 0.45 -92.51 -33.90
CA LEU A 334 1.03 -92.21 -32.59
C LEU A 334 2.47 -91.69 -32.71
N ASP A 335 3.28 -92.27 -33.59
CA ASP A 335 4.66 -91.83 -33.81
C ASP A 335 4.73 -90.50 -34.57
N LEU A 336 3.84 -90.24 -35.54
CA LEU A 336 3.68 -88.94 -36.19
C LEU A 336 3.28 -87.85 -35.19
N ASN A 337 2.33 -88.14 -34.31
CA ASN A 337 1.90 -87.21 -33.26
C ASN A 337 3.04 -86.92 -32.27
N LYS A 338 3.84 -87.92 -31.88
CA LYS A 338 5.05 -87.71 -31.08
C LYS A 338 6.08 -86.85 -31.81
N LEU A 339 6.31 -87.11 -33.09
CA LEU A 339 7.23 -86.31 -33.90
C LEU A 339 6.74 -84.86 -34.04
N GLN A 340 5.44 -84.66 -34.26
CA GLN A 340 4.84 -83.35 -34.43
C GLN A 340 4.82 -82.57 -33.11
N TYR A 341 4.59 -83.24 -31.98
CA TYR A 341 4.77 -82.64 -30.66
C TYR A 341 6.22 -82.22 -30.42
N SER A 342 7.18 -83.05 -30.82
CA SER A 342 8.62 -82.76 -30.70
C SER A 342 9.04 -81.59 -31.61
N LEU A 343 8.54 -81.56 -32.85
CA LEU A 343 8.76 -80.47 -33.81
C LEU A 343 8.16 -79.14 -33.30
N ASN A 344 6.96 -79.18 -32.75
CA ASN A 344 6.31 -78.00 -32.17
C ASN A 344 7.08 -77.47 -30.97
N ASN A 345 7.55 -78.34 -30.08
CA ASN A 345 8.40 -77.94 -28.94
C ASN A 345 9.71 -77.31 -29.40
N LEU A 346 10.42 -77.93 -30.36
CA LEU A 346 11.65 -77.38 -30.94
C LEU A 346 11.41 -76.05 -31.66
N SER A 347 10.27 -75.89 -32.35
CA SER A 347 9.90 -74.63 -32.99
C SER A 347 9.59 -73.52 -31.98
N SER A 348 8.95 -73.87 -30.86
CA SER A 348 8.66 -72.96 -29.75
C SER A 348 9.94 -72.52 -29.04
N GLU A 349 10.88 -73.45 -28.78
CA GLU A 349 12.21 -73.12 -28.25
C GLU A 349 12.99 -72.20 -29.20
N LYS A 350 12.96 -72.47 -30.51
CA LYS A 350 13.60 -71.60 -31.50
C LYS A 350 13.02 -70.20 -31.51
N ILE A 351 11.69 -70.07 -31.45
CA ILE A 351 11.00 -68.77 -31.40
C ILE A 351 11.36 -68.03 -30.11
N ASN A 352 11.32 -68.71 -28.96
CA ASN A 352 11.69 -68.12 -27.68
C ASN A 352 13.15 -67.65 -27.67
N LEU A 353 14.08 -68.46 -28.21
CA LEU A 353 15.48 -68.07 -28.34
C LEU A 353 15.68 -66.88 -29.29
N GLN A 354 14.92 -66.79 -30.38
CA GLN A 354 14.95 -65.62 -31.28
C GLN A 354 14.42 -64.36 -30.61
N VAL A 355 13.34 -64.46 -29.83
CA VAL A 355 12.79 -63.34 -29.06
C VAL A 355 13.79 -62.87 -28.01
N GLU A 356 14.40 -63.80 -27.26
CA GLU A 356 15.44 -63.48 -26.28
C GLU A 356 16.68 -62.85 -26.92
N TYR A 357 17.11 -63.34 -28.09
CA TYR A 357 18.22 -62.77 -28.84
C TYR A 357 17.94 -61.33 -29.31
N ALA A 358 16.77 -61.08 -29.90
CA ALA A 358 16.37 -59.74 -30.31
C ALA A 358 16.21 -58.78 -29.12
N ALA A 359 15.65 -59.27 -28.00
CA ALA A 359 15.57 -58.50 -26.76
C ALA A 359 16.95 -58.22 -26.16
N HIS A 360 17.93 -59.10 -26.34
CA HIS A 360 19.31 -58.89 -25.91
C HIS A 360 20.03 -57.86 -26.79
N GLU A 361 19.89 -57.91 -28.12
CA GLU A 361 20.45 -56.89 -29.02
C GLU A 361 19.87 -55.50 -28.73
N LYS A 362 18.56 -55.40 -28.51
CA LYS A 362 17.93 -54.14 -28.13
C LYS A 362 18.50 -53.58 -26.81
N ARG A 363 18.71 -54.44 -25.80
CA ARG A 363 19.34 -54.05 -24.53
C ARG A 363 20.80 -53.59 -24.70
N LEU A 364 21.56 -54.18 -25.62
CA LEU A 364 22.92 -53.74 -25.93
C LEU A 364 22.92 -52.34 -26.59
N ALA A 365 22.03 -52.11 -27.55
CA ALA A 365 21.89 -50.81 -28.20
C ALA A 365 21.47 -49.71 -27.21
N GLU A 366 20.46 -49.99 -26.37
CA GLU A 366 20.00 -49.07 -25.31
C GLU A 366 21.13 -48.77 -24.30
N ARG A 367 21.93 -49.78 -23.92
CA ARG A 367 23.09 -49.60 -23.03
C ARG A 367 24.12 -48.65 -23.64
N ASP A 368 24.44 -48.84 -24.91
CA ASP A 368 25.48 -48.06 -25.59
C ASP A 368 25.04 -46.60 -25.81
N GLU A 369 23.77 -46.38 -26.12
CA GLU A 369 23.17 -45.04 -26.20
C GLU A 369 23.17 -44.32 -24.84
N LEU A 370 22.81 -45.04 -23.77
CA LEU A 370 22.85 -44.51 -22.40
C LEU A 370 24.29 -44.16 -21.99
N MET A 371 25.27 -44.98 -22.38
CA MET A 371 26.69 -44.74 -22.12
C MET A 371 27.18 -43.48 -22.82
N GLN A 372 26.86 -43.30 -24.11
CA GLN A 372 27.22 -42.09 -24.85
C GLN A 372 26.61 -40.83 -24.24
N THR A 373 25.39 -40.95 -23.72
CA THR A 373 24.70 -39.85 -23.04
C THR A 373 25.38 -39.48 -21.72
N ILE A 374 25.71 -40.47 -20.88
CA ILE A 374 26.40 -40.24 -19.60
C ILE A 374 27.81 -39.65 -19.81
N ILE A 375 28.55 -40.12 -20.82
CA ILE A 375 29.88 -39.59 -21.17
C ILE A 375 29.78 -38.11 -21.55
N ARG A 376 28.76 -37.72 -22.31
CA ARG A 376 28.48 -36.33 -22.71
C ARG A 376 28.11 -35.45 -21.53
N ASP A 377 27.19 -35.89 -20.69
CA ASP A 377 26.65 -35.09 -19.58
C ASP A 377 27.63 -34.94 -18.41
N CYS A 378 28.54 -35.91 -18.25
CA CYS A 378 29.57 -35.89 -17.21
C CYS A 378 30.96 -35.43 -17.72
N GLN A 379 31.08 -35.00 -18.98
CA GLN A 379 32.31 -34.46 -19.58
C GLN A 379 33.54 -35.40 -19.50
N PHE A 380 33.32 -36.72 -19.61
CA PHE A 380 34.41 -37.69 -19.64
C PHE A 380 34.99 -37.80 -21.06
N PHE A 381 35.80 -36.83 -21.48
CA PHE A 381 36.10 -36.64 -22.90
C PHE A 381 37.08 -37.67 -23.52
N ASP A 382 37.66 -38.61 -22.76
CA ASP A 382 38.90 -39.27 -23.22
C ASP A 382 39.04 -40.79 -23.07
N LEU A 383 37.95 -41.58 -22.98
CA LEU A 383 38.06 -43.04 -22.78
C LEU A 383 37.08 -43.84 -23.67
N LEU A 384 37.50 -44.11 -24.91
CA LEU A 384 36.79 -44.96 -25.90
C LEU A 384 37.52 -46.30 -26.15
N SER A 385 37.97 -47.00 -25.12
CA SER A 385 38.47 -48.39 -25.28
C SER A 385 37.79 -49.37 -24.32
N GLU A 386 37.61 -50.61 -24.79
CA GLU A 386 36.88 -51.69 -24.10
C GLU A 386 37.42 -52.03 -22.70
N GLU A 387 38.71 -51.81 -22.44
CA GLU A 387 39.32 -52.01 -21.11
C GLU A 387 38.77 -51.05 -20.04
N ASN A 388 38.19 -49.91 -20.44
CA ASN A 388 37.74 -48.87 -19.52
C ASN A 388 36.29 -49.04 -19.03
N MET A 389 35.53 -50.01 -19.57
CA MET A 389 34.17 -50.30 -19.10
C MET A 389 34.13 -50.74 -17.62
N ILE A 390 35.19 -51.37 -17.13
CA ILE A 390 35.28 -51.82 -15.74
C ILE A 390 35.52 -50.63 -14.78
N ASN A 391 36.16 -49.55 -15.24
CA ASN A 391 36.52 -48.39 -14.42
C ASN A 391 35.49 -47.24 -14.46
N LEU A 392 34.52 -47.28 -15.38
CA LEU A 392 33.51 -46.23 -15.52
C LEU A 392 32.57 -46.18 -14.30
N LYS A 393 32.25 -47.35 -13.71
CA LYS A 393 31.43 -47.46 -12.50
C LYS A 393 32.11 -46.84 -11.28
N SER A 394 33.42 -47.03 -11.10
CA SER A 394 34.17 -46.45 -9.98
C SER A 394 34.35 -44.94 -10.14
N LEU A 395 34.57 -44.45 -11.37
CA LEU A 395 34.63 -43.01 -11.68
C LEU A 395 33.29 -42.31 -11.43
N LEU A 396 32.18 -42.90 -11.89
CA LEU A 396 30.84 -42.38 -11.61
C LEU A 396 30.55 -42.37 -10.10
N GLN A 397 30.93 -43.42 -9.37
CA GLN A 397 30.79 -43.46 -7.92
C GLN A 397 31.61 -42.37 -7.23
N PHE A 398 32.82 -42.08 -7.71
CA PHE A 398 33.66 -41.00 -7.16
C PHE A 398 33.05 -39.62 -7.43
N SER A 399 32.63 -39.35 -8.67
CA SER A 399 31.96 -38.11 -9.08
C SER A 399 30.65 -37.87 -8.29
N ILE A 400 29.83 -38.92 -8.13
CA ILE A 400 28.60 -38.86 -7.33
C ILE A 400 28.93 -38.58 -5.86
N LYS A 401 29.99 -39.19 -5.31
CA LYS A 401 30.41 -38.96 -3.93
C LYS A 401 30.92 -37.53 -3.70
N GLU A 402 31.68 -36.99 -4.65
CA GLU A 402 32.18 -35.61 -4.59
C GLU A 402 31.03 -34.60 -4.66
N ARG A 403 30.07 -34.80 -5.58
CA ARG A 403 28.87 -33.95 -5.69
C ARG A 403 27.95 -34.08 -4.47
N LYS A 404 27.78 -35.28 -3.92
CA LYS A 404 27.03 -35.48 -2.66
C LYS A 404 27.68 -34.74 -1.50
N ASN A 405 29.01 -34.83 -1.34
CA ASN A 405 29.71 -34.13 -0.27
C ASN A 405 29.61 -32.60 -0.40
N LYS A 406 29.69 -32.06 -1.62
CA LYS A 406 29.47 -30.61 -1.86
C LYS A 406 28.05 -30.19 -1.46
N LEU A 407 27.06 -31.00 -1.81
CA LEU A 407 25.65 -30.72 -1.51
C LEU A 407 25.32 -30.89 -0.01
N GLU A 408 25.98 -31.82 0.67
CA GLU A 408 25.88 -31.99 2.13
C GLU A 408 26.49 -30.79 2.87
N ASN A 409 27.66 -30.31 2.43
CA ASN A 409 28.30 -29.13 3.02
C ASN A 409 27.45 -27.86 2.82
N GLU A 410 26.90 -27.64 1.62
CA GLU A 410 25.98 -26.52 1.37
C GLU A 410 24.70 -26.63 2.20
N ARG A 411 24.18 -27.83 2.41
CA ARG A 411 23.04 -28.07 3.30
C ARG A 411 23.36 -27.75 4.75
N GLU A 412 24.52 -28.15 5.26
CA GLU A 412 24.95 -27.82 6.62
C GLU A 412 25.13 -26.31 6.81
N GLU A 413 25.69 -25.60 5.83
CA GLU A 413 25.81 -24.13 5.88
C GLU A 413 24.44 -23.45 5.92
N LEU A 414 23.51 -23.86 5.03
CA LEU A 414 22.14 -23.35 5.01
C LEU A 414 21.40 -23.66 6.31
N GLN A 415 21.60 -24.85 6.89
CA GLN A 415 20.95 -25.25 8.13
C GLN A 415 21.46 -24.46 9.34
N ARG A 416 22.77 -24.15 9.38
CA ARG A 416 23.34 -23.25 10.40
C ARG A 416 22.82 -21.83 10.26
N GLU A 417 22.66 -21.34 9.03
CA GLU A 417 22.10 -20.02 8.76
C GLU A 417 20.62 -19.95 9.16
N ASP A 418 19.84 -21.00 8.89
CA ASP A 418 18.43 -21.10 9.27
C ASP A 418 18.25 -21.21 10.80
N GLU A 419 19.11 -21.98 11.49
CA GLU A 419 19.14 -22.02 12.97
C GLU A 419 19.52 -20.65 13.56
N PHE A 420 20.49 -19.96 12.98
CA PHE A 420 20.87 -18.61 13.40
C PHE A 420 19.71 -17.61 13.22
N LEU A 421 19.07 -17.62 12.06
CA LEU A 421 17.91 -16.76 11.77
C LEU A 421 16.72 -17.10 12.67
N THR A 422 16.45 -18.37 12.92
CA THR A 422 15.39 -18.83 13.82
C THR A 422 15.63 -18.39 15.25
N ASN A 423 16.87 -18.50 15.75
CA ASN A 423 17.24 -18.00 17.07
C ASN A 423 17.10 -16.48 17.16
N LYS A 424 17.55 -15.73 16.14
CA LYS A 424 17.39 -14.28 16.09
C LYS A 424 15.92 -13.86 16.05
N LEU A 425 15.09 -14.62 15.34
CA LEU A 425 13.65 -14.39 15.25
C LEU A 425 12.96 -14.68 16.57
N ASN A 426 13.37 -15.72 17.30
CA ASN A 426 12.87 -16.02 18.64
C ASN A 426 13.29 -14.96 19.69
N GLU A 427 14.51 -14.43 19.61
CA GLU A 427 14.93 -13.26 20.41
C GLU A 427 14.06 -12.04 20.14
N LEU A 428 13.87 -11.68 18.87
CA LEU A 428 13.02 -10.53 18.48
C LEU A 428 11.55 -10.75 18.88
N ARG A 429 11.06 -12.00 18.86
CA ARG A 429 9.72 -12.33 19.34
C ARG A 429 9.58 -12.19 20.85
N SER A 430 10.59 -12.59 21.63
CA SER A 430 10.57 -12.42 23.10
C SER A 430 10.71 -10.95 23.50
N GLU A 431 11.51 -10.18 22.75
CA GLU A 431 11.65 -8.75 22.95
C GLU A 431 10.33 -8.02 22.57
N SER A 432 9.70 -8.41 21.46
CA SER A 432 8.39 -7.89 21.06
C SER A 432 7.28 -8.25 22.06
N SER A 433 7.28 -9.47 22.62
CA SER A 433 6.30 -9.88 23.62
C SER A 433 6.49 -9.15 24.95
N SER A 434 7.73 -8.94 25.41
CA SER A 434 8.01 -8.17 26.62
C SER A 434 7.63 -6.69 26.45
N LEU A 435 7.89 -6.09 25.29
CA LEU A 435 7.44 -4.73 24.95
C LEU A 435 5.92 -4.62 24.90
N LYS A 436 5.23 -5.65 24.36
CA LYS A 436 3.76 -5.71 24.36
C LYS A 436 3.21 -5.82 25.78
N HIS A 437 3.77 -6.67 26.63
CA HIS A 437 3.38 -6.77 28.04
C HIS A 437 3.63 -5.46 28.81
N ASN A 438 4.75 -4.78 28.57
CA ASN A 438 5.03 -3.47 29.16
C ASN A 438 4.03 -2.41 28.68
N ARG A 439 3.72 -2.38 27.37
CA ARG A 439 2.71 -1.47 26.81
C ARG A 439 1.35 -1.72 27.44
N ASP A 440 0.92 -2.98 27.48
CA ASP A 440 -0.39 -3.37 28.01
C ASP A 440 -0.49 -3.06 29.52
N SER A 441 0.60 -3.27 30.28
CA SER A 441 0.71 -2.86 31.70
C SER A 441 0.62 -1.34 31.89
N ILE A 442 1.30 -0.56 31.05
CA ILE A 442 1.23 0.92 31.08
C ILE A 442 -0.19 1.41 30.72
N THR A 443 -0.85 0.81 29.72
CA THR A 443 -2.25 1.16 29.40
C THR A 443 -3.20 0.82 30.53
N ASN A 444 -3.04 -0.34 31.19
CA ASN A 444 -3.87 -0.71 32.33
C ASN A 444 -3.65 0.22 33.53
N SER A 445 -2.39 0.63 33.77
CA SER A 445 -2.06 1.64 34.78
C SER A 445 -2.66 3.01 34.44
N LYS A 446 -2.62 3.41 33.16
CA LYS A 446 -3.24 4.65 32.67
C LYS A 446 -4.76 4.63 32.81
N GLU A 447 -5.44 3.53 32.46
CA GLU A 447 -6.88 3.37 32.67
C GLU A 447 -7.26 3.39 34.15
N SER A 448 -6.50 2.69 35.00
CA SER A 448 -6.67 2.76 36.46
C SER A 448 -6.51 4.19 36.99
N ASN A 449 -5.53 4.94 36.49
CA ASN A 449 -5.31 6.34 36.85
C ASN A 449 -6.41 7.28 36.30
N ILE A 450 -6.97 7.00 35.12
CA ILE A 450 -8.13 7.74 34.60
C ILE A 450 -9.37 7.48 35.45
N VAL A 451 -9.60 6.23 35.87
CA VAL A 451 -10.70 5.89 36.78
C VAL A 451 -10.52 6.58 38.14
N LYS A 452 -9.30 6.54 38.71
CA LYS A 452 -8.96 7.26 39.94
C LYS A 452 -9.14 8.77 39.78
N ARG A 453 -8.69 9.34 38.66
CA ARG A 453 -8.89 10.76 38.34
C ARG A 453 -10.37 11.12 38.23
N SER A 454 -11.21 10.26 37.65
CA SER A 454 -12.66 10.49 37.63
C SER A 454 -13.30 10.40 39.02
N LYS A 455 -12.76 9.57 39.92
CA LYS A 455 -13.18 9.51 41.32
C LYS A 455 -12.76 10.78 42.07
N PHE A 456 -11.51 11.23 41.88
CA PHE A 456 -11.03 12.48 42.45
C PHE A 456 -11.73 13.72 41.86
N GLU A 457 -12.06 13.76 40.56
CA GLU A 457 -12.89 14.84 39.98
C GLU A 457 -14.30 14.85 40.57
N LYS A 458 -14.88 13.68 40.88
CA LYS A 458 -16.16 13.58 41.59
C LYS A 458 -16.07 13.95 43.07
N GLU A 459 -14.93 13.72 43.71
CA GLU A 459 -14.67 14.18 45.07
C GLU A 459 -14.37 15.68 45.11
N ILE A 460 -13.63 16.22 44.15
CA ILE A 460 -13.37 17.67 43.97
C ILE A 460 -14.69 18.43 43.74
N ASN A 461 -15.59 17.91 42.90
CA ASN A 461 -16.92 18.49 42.71
C ASN A 461 -17.83 18.36 43.95
N ARG A 462 -17.48 17.53 44.94
CA ARG A 462 -18.16 17.46 46.24
C ARG A 462 -17.52 18.40 47.28
N ILE A 463 -16.33 18.93 47.01
CA ILE A 463 -15.55 19.82 47.90
C ILE A 463 -15.84 21.31 47.62
N GLU A 464 -16.87 21.66 46.84
CA GLU A 464 -17.35 23.06 46.73
C GLU A 464 -18.16 23.53 47.95
N LEU A 465 -18.30 22.71 48.99
CA LEU A 465 -18.86 23.11 50.29
C LEU A 465 -18.01 22.50 51.42
N PHE A 466 -17.48 23.39 52.27
CA PHE A 466 -16.93 23.21 53.64
C PHE A 466 -15.42 23.44 53.89
N SER A 467 -15.20 24.49 54.69
CA SER A 467 -14.25 24.78 55.79
C SER A 467 -12.72 24.60 55.71
N GLU A 468 -12.08 25.63 56.28
CA GLU A 468 -10.66 25.96 56.50
C GLU A 468 -9.75 24.88 57.13
N SER A 469 -10.25 23.73 57.57
CA SER A 469 -9.43 22.66 58.18
C SER A 469 -8.62 21.86 57.16
N ASP A 470 -9.12 21.77 55.92
CA ASP A 470 -8.59 20.84 54.93
C ASP A 470 -7.43 21.43 54.11
N LEU A 471 -7.26 22.76 54.13
CA LEU A 471 -6.12 23.46 53.53
C LEU A 471 -4.78 23.12 54.19
N MET A 472 -4.79 22.68 55.45
CA MET A 472 -3.58 22.27 56.16
C MET A 472 -3.14 20.85 55.76
N ILE A 473 -4.09 19.95 55.49
CA ILE A 473 -3.83 18.58 55.02
C ILE A 473 -3.42 18.59 53.54
N LEU A 474 -3.99 19.50 52.74
CA LEU A 474 -3.66 19.61 51.32
C LEU A 474 -2.25 20.15 51.09
N ASN A 475 -1.75 21.06 51.94
CA ASN A 475 -0.38 21.57 51.85
C ASN A 475 0.67 20.51 52.22
N THR A 476 0.43 19.68 53.23
CA THR A 476 1.34 18.57 53.59
C THR A 476 1.39 17.50 52.51
N SER A 477 0.25 17.14 51.90
CA SER A 477 0.24 16.24 50.74
C SER A 477 0.90 16.85 49.49
N LEU A 478 0.85 18.17 49.32
CA LEU A 478 1.55 18.87 48.24
C LEU A 478 3.09 18.84 48.41
N GLU A 479 3.57 18.90 49.65
CA GLU A 479 5.00 18.76 49.96
C GLU A 479 5.49 17.32 49.84
N GLU A 480 4.68 16.32 50.19
CA GLU A 480 5.00 14.91 49.93
C GLU A 480 5.06 14.58 48.43
N VAL A 481 4.09 15.04 47.64
CA VAL A 481 4.09 14.82 46.18
C VAL A 481 5.23 15.56 45.49
N LYS A 482 5.62 16.76 45.98
CA LYS A 482 6.82 17.45 45.48
C LYS A 482 8.11 16.72 45.84
N SER A 483 8.20 16.14 47.03
CA SER A 483 9.35 15.32 47.46
C SER A 483 9.46 14.03 46.64
N GLU A 484 8.35 13.38 46.34
CA GLU A 484 8.32 12.20 45.46
C GLU A 484 8.68 12.56 44.01
N LEU A 485 8.23 13.72 43.51
CA LEU A 485 8.57 14.21 42.17
C LEU A 485 10.07 14.56 42.05
N GLU A 486 10.67 15.17 43.07
CA GLU A 486 12.12 15.45 43.09
C GLU A 486 12.96 14.18 43.14
N LYS A 487 12.51 13.14 43.88
CA LYS A 487 13.15 11.82 43.87
C LYS A 487 13.02 11.11 42.52
N PHE A 488 11.87 11.23 41.86
CA PHE A 488 11.62 10.62 40.54
C PHE A 488 12.43 11.29 39.41
N VAL A 489 12.74 12.59 39.54
CA VAL A 489 13.59 13.33 38.60
C VAL A 489 15.08 13.06 38.86
N GLN A 490 15.48 12.73 40.10
CA GLN A 490 16.85 12.30 40.41
C GLN A 490 17.14 10.84 40.02
N ASP A 491 16.11 10.01 39.81
CA ASP A 491 16.29 8.64 39.34
C ASP A 491 16.66 8.64 37.84
N ASP A 492 17.82 8.06 37.54
CA ASP A 492 18.51 7.98 36.24
C ASP A 492 17.71 7.25 35.13
N LEU A 493 16.44 6.93 35.39
CA LEU A 493 15.48 6.32 34.47
C LEU A 493 15.08 7.27 33.34
N VAL A 494 14.88 8.57 33.62
CA VAL A 494 14.49 9.54 32.58
C VAL A 494 15.61 9.72 31.56
N ASN A 495 16.87 9.81 32.02
CA ASN A 495 18.03 9.90 31.13
C ASN A 495 18.24 8.62 30.32
N LYS A 496 18.08 7.43 30.93
CA LYS A 496 18.15 6.15 30.21
C LYS A 496 17.05 5.99 29.15
N ILE A 497 15.83 6.42 29.45
CA ILE A 497 14.72 6.38 28.49
C ILE A 497 15.00 7.35 27.33
N THR A 498 15.51 8.55 27.63
CA THR A 498 15.85 9.55 26.61
C THR A 498 16.95 9.05 25.67
N LEU A 499 18.01 8.43 26.21
CA LEU A 499 19.09 7.82 25.42
C LEU A 499 18.60 6.65 24.56
N ASN A 500 17.68 5.81 25.08
CA ASN A 500 17.09 4.73 24.29
C ASN A 500 16.17 5.24 23.18
N ILE A 501 15.43 6.34 23.40
CA ILE A 501 14.62 6.99 22.37
C ILE A 501 15.52 7.54 21.27
N GLU A 502 16.62 8.21 21.61
CA GLU A 502 17.59 8.72 20.64
C GLU A 502 18.26 7.59 19.83
N ALA A 503 18.62 6.48 20.49
CA ALA A 503 19.18 5.31 19.83
C ALA A 503 18.18 4.70 18.82
N LYS A 504 16.90 4.55 19.22
CA LYS A 504 15.85 4.02 18.35
C LYS A 504 15.45 4.98 17.23
N GLN A 505 15.53 6.30 17.45
CA GLN A 505 15.36 7.28 16.39
C GLN A 505 16.49 7.20 15.35
N LYS A 506 17.74 7.00 15.77
CA LYS A 506 18.85 6.77 14.82
C LYS A 506 18.62 5.51 13.98
N GLU A 507 18.23 4.42 14.63
CA GLU A 507 17.93 3.15 13.95
C GLU A 507 16.77 3.29 12.94
N TYR A 508 15.72 4.04 13.31
CA TYR A 508 14.61 4.37 12.41
C TYR A 508 15.07 5.18 11.20
N THR A 509 15.93 6.19 11.39
CA THR A 509 16.43 7.00 10.26
C THR A 509 17.33 6.21 9.31
N GLU A 510 18.06 5.20 9.79
CA GLU A 510 18.83 4.30 8.92
C GLU A 510 17.93 3.34 8.14
N LEU A 511 16.91 2.79 8.79
CA LEU A 511 15.89 1.96 8.14
C LEU A 511 15.12 2.73 7.07
N ASP A 512 14.74 3.98 7.35
CA ASP A 512 14.04 4.84 6.40
C ASP A 512 14.91 5.15 5.17
N LYS A 513 16.20 5.46 5.36
CA LYS A 513 17.19 5.61 4.27
C LYS A 513 17.34 4.32 3.43
N ARG A 514 17.31 3.16 4.08
CA ARG A 514 17.42 1.86 3.39
C ARG A 514 16.15 1.57 2.58
N LEU A 515 14.99 1.96 3.10
CA LEU A 515 13.71 1.86 2.42
C LEU A 515 13.62 2.79 1.21
N THR A 516 14.12 4.03 1.31
CA THR A 516 14.23 4.93 0.15
C THR A 516 15.14 4.36 -0.94
N ARG A 517 16.30 3.80 -0.57
CA ARG A 517 17.20 3.14 -1.54
C ARG A 517 16.55 1.94 -2.23
N LEU A 518 15.75 1.14 -1.52
CA LEU A 518 15.00 0.02 -2.11
C LEU A 518 13.89 0.51 -3.06
N GLN A 519 13.23 1.63 -2.75
CA GLN A 519 12.28 2.28 -3.64
C GLN A 519 12.95 2.84 -4.91
N GLU A 520 14.14 3.41 -4.79
CA GLU A 520 14.94 3.83 -5.95
C GLU A 520 15.36 2.64 -6.83
N LEU A 521 15.77 1.53 -6.23
CA LEU A 521 16.12 0.31 -6.98
C LEU A 521 14.93 -0.28 -7.73
N THR A 522 13.75 -0.33 -7.11
CA THR A 522 12.52 -0.83 -7.75
C THR A 522 12.03 0.10 -8.86
N THR A 523 12.09 1.41 -8.67
CA THR A 523 11.76 2.37 -9.75
C THR A 523 12.76 2.29 -10.92
N ASN A 524 14.04 2.07 -10.63
CA ASN A 524 15.06 1.85 -11.66
C ASN A 524 14.87 0.51 -12.38
N GLN A 525 14.47 -0.56 -11.68
CA GLN A 525 14.09 -1.83 -12.31
C GLN A 525 12.89 -1.67 -13.24
N ALA A 526 11.84 -0.96 -12.82
CA ALA A 526 10.69 -0.67 -13.66
C ALA A 526 11.05 0.16 -14.91
N LYS A 527 11.95 1.16 -14.76
CA LYS A 527 12.49 1.93 -15.90
C LYS A 527 13.33 1.06 -16.84
N LEU A 528 14.14 0.15 -16.30
CA LEU A 528 14.96 -0.79 -17.08
C LEU A 528 14.07 -1.75 -17.87
N GLU A 529 13.02 -2.26 -17.25
CA GLU A 529 12.05 -3.16 -17.88
C GLU A 529 11.27 -2.45 -18.98
N TYR A 530 10.81 -1.21 -18.73
CA TYR A 530 10.24 -0.35 -19.77
C TYR A 530 11.21 -0.17 -20.95
N LYS A 531 12.47 0.16 -20.69
CA LYS A 531 13.48 0.32 -21.76
C LYS A 531 13.78 -0.97 -22.51
N ARG A 532 13.75 -2.12 -21.84
CA ARG A 532 13.86 -3.45 -22.48
C ARG A 532 12.67 -3.73 -23.39
N THR A 533 11.45 -3.41 -22.96
CA THR A 533 10.26 -3.58 -23.82
C THR A 533 10.26 -2.63 -25.02
N GLU A 534 10.72 -1.38 -24.85
CA GLU A 534 10.94 -0.44 -25.97
C GLU A 534 11.97 -0.98 -26.96
N LYS A 535 13.12 -1.47 -26.47
CA LYS A 535 14.15 -2.08 -27.30
C LYS A 535 13.56 -3.26 -28.07
N HIS A 536 12.86 -4.18 -27.40
CA HIS A 536 12.29 -5.35 -28.04
C HIS A 536 11.25 -4.99 -29.11
N LYS A 537 10.39 -3.99 -28.87
CA LYS A 537 9.45 -3.46 -29.88
C LYS A 537 10.17 -2.86 -31.09
N LYS A 538 11.24 -2.08 -30.86
CA LYS A 538 12.03 -1.51 -31.96
C LYS A 538 12.77 -2.60 -32.74
N THR A 539 13.36 -3.58 -32.06
CA THR A 539 14.06 -4.70 -32.72
C THR A 539 13.10 -5.56 -33.53
N SER A 540 11.92 -5.86 -33.00
CA SER A 540 10.88 -6.59 -33.75
C SER A 540 10.37 -5.78 -34.94
N MET A 541 10.11 -4.48 -34.78
CA MET A 541 9.78 -3.61 -35.93
C MET A 541 10.88 -3.61 -37.00
N ILE A 542 12.15 -3.46 -36.61
CA ILE A 542 13.29 -3.51 -37.52
C ILE A 542 13.34 -4.85 -38.24
N GLN A 543 13.16 -5.97 -37.52
CA GLN A 543 13.18 -7.30 -38.09
C GLN A 543 12.04 -7.54 -39.08
N THR A 544 10.80 -7.11 -38.74
CA THR A 544 9.67 -7.21 -39.67
C THR A 544 9.86 -6.31 -40.90
N THR A 545 10.40 -5.10 -40.73
CA THR A 545 10.73 -4.25 -41.89
C THR A 545 11.86 -4.82 -42.72
N TRP A 546 12.85 -5.46 -42.09
CA TRP A 546 13.97 -6.11 -42.77
C TRP A 546 13.50 -7.33 -43.56
N GLU A 547 12.64 -8.18 -43.01
CA GLU A 547 12.05 -9.31 -43.73
C GLU A 547 11.22 -8.85 -44.95
N LEU A 548 10.45 -7.76 -44.82
CA LEU A 548 9.69 -7.19 -45.94
C LEU A 548 10.58 -6.54 -47.00
N LEU A 549 11.66 -5.88 -46.58
CA LEU A 549 12.59 -5.20 -47.48
C LEU A 549 13.58 -6.17 -48.12
N SER A 550 14.01 -7.23 -47.43
CA SER A 550 15.00 -8.18 -47.96
C SER A 550 14.46 -8.93 -49.17
N ILE A 551 13.17 -9.25 -49.20
CA ILE A 551 12.50 -9.87 -50.36
C ILE A 551 12.54 -8.94 -51.58
N LYS A 552 12.26 -7.64 -51.39
CA LYS A 552 12.31 -6.66 -52.48
C LYS A 552 13.74 -6.32 -52.91
N LEU A 553 14.66 -6.27 -51.94
CA LEU A 553 16.07 -5.96 -52.17
C LEU A 553 16.79 -7.13 -52.85
N SER A 554 16.44 -8.39 -52.54
CA SER A 554 17.00 -9.55 -53.23
C SER A 554 16.57 -9.62 -54.70
N GLU A 555 15.32 -9.23 -55.01
CA GLU A 555 14.85 -9.09 -56.40
C GLU A 555 15.59 -7.97 -57.17
N LEU A 556 15.93 -6.87 -56.51
CA LEU A 556 16.64 -5.72 -57.13
C LEU A 556 18.16 -5.94 -57.25
N LEU A 557 18.77 -6.61 -56.27
CA LEU A 557 20.22 -6.82 -56.17
C LEU A 557 20.69 -8.15 -56.81
N ASN A 558 19.78 -9.07 -57.15
CA ASN A 558 20.12 -10.43 -57.61
C ASN A 558 21.09 -11.18 -56.67
N LYS A 559 21.05 -10.85 -55.37
CA LYS A 559 21.88 -11.43 -54.31
C LYS A 559 21.16 -11.25 -52.96
N ASP A 560 21.43 -12.12 -51.99
CA ASP A 560 20.93 -11.95 -50.64
C ASP A 560 21.51 -10.66 -50.01
N PRO A 561 20.66 -9.72 -49.59
CA PRO A 561 21.09 -8.44 -49.04
C PRO A 561 21.61 -8.62 -47.61
N ASP A 562 22.80 -8.08 -47.34
CA ASP A 562 23.38 -7.96 -45.99
C ASP A 562 23.32 -6.51 -45.52
N LEU A 563 22.99 -6.29 -44.25
CA LEU A 563 22.72 -4.97 -43.67
C LEU A 563 23.96 -4.09 -43.62
N GLU A 564 25.15 -4.70 -43.50
CA GLU A 564 26.43 -3.98 -43.48
C GLU A 564 26.95 -3.64 -44.88
N THR A 565 26.56 -4.38 -45.92
CA THR A 565 27.02 -4.15 -47.31
C THR A 565 25.97 -3.52 -48.22
N LEU A 566 24.72 -3.37 -47.75
CA LEU A 566 23.56 -2.94 -48.53
C LEU A 566 23.79 -1.66 -49.32
N GLU A 567 24.39 -0.65 -48.71
CA GLU A 567 24.63 0.65 -49.34
C GLU A 567 25.62 0.55 -50.50
N ARG A 568 26.62 -0.32 -50.36
CA ARG A 568 27.62 -0.57 -51.40
C ARG A 568 27.03 -1.40 -52.54
N ASP A 569 26.34 -2.49 -52.21
CA ASP A 569 25.72 -3.38 -53.20
C ASP A 569 24.65 -2.64 -54.01
N TRP A 570 23.87 -1.75 -53.38
CA TRP A 570 22.90 -0.89 -54.06
C TRP A 570 23.55 0.08 -55.04
N ASN A 571 24.63 0.76 -54.63
CA ASN A 571 25.33 1.70 -55.49
C ASN A 571 25.99 1.01 -56.69
N ASP A 572 26.58 -0.18 -56.49
CA ASP A 572 27.18 -0.97 -57.56
C ASP A 572 26.13 -1.40 -58.60
N GLN A 573 24.92 -1.77 -58.16
CA GLN A 573 23.81 -2.14 -59.03
C GLN A 573 23.25 -0.94 -59.81
N VAL A 574 23.11 0.22 -59.15
CA VAL A 574 22.70 1.47 -59.81
C VAL A 574 23.72 1.88 -60.87
N ASP A 575 25.01 1.75 -60.59
CA ASP A 575 26.07 2.04 -61.55
C ASP A 575 26.07 1.07 -62.74
N SER A 576 25.72 -0.21 -62.52
CA SER A 576 25.57 -1.17 -63.61
C SER A 576 24.41 -0.80 -64.54
N PHE A 577 23.25 -0.45 -63.99
CA PHE A 577 22.10 0.02 -64.76
C PHE A 577 22.40 1.32 -65.51
N ASN A 578 23.13 2.26 -64.89
CA ASN A 578 23.55 3.49 -65.57
C ASN A 578 24.49 3.22 -66.75
N ARG A 579 25.38 2.22 -66.64
CA ARG A 579 26.24 1.81 -67.76
C ARG A 579 25.41 1.16 -68.88
N GLU A 580 24.50 0.27 -68.54
CA GLU A 580 23.62 -0.40 -69.51
C GLU A 580 22.72 0.61 -70.24
N ASN A 581 22.12 1.57 -69.52
CA ASN A 581 21.34 2.65 -70.13
C ASN A 581 22.18 3.50 -71.08
N LYS A 582 23.42 3.80 -70.72
CA LYS A 582 24.34 4.57 -71.56
C LYS A 582 24.73 3.81 -72.83
N GLU A 583 24.90 2.49 -72.75
CA GLU A 583 25.13 1.63 -73.92
C GLU A 583 23.88 1.57 -74.82
N LEU A 584 22.69 1.45 -74.24
CA LEU A 584 21.42 1.48 -74.98
C LEU A 584 21.16 2.84 -75.66
N GLU A 585 21.48 3.95 -75.00
CA GLU A 585 21.43 5.29 -75.61
C GLU A 585 22.41 5.40 -76.78
N GLN A 586 23.63 4.89 -76.64
CA GLN A 586 24.61 4.86 -77.74
C GLN A 586 24.14 3.99 -78.91
N GLN A 587 23.55 2.83 -78.63
CA GLN A 587 22.97 1.96 -79.66
C GLN A 587 21.79 2.63 -80.36
N LYS A 588 20.92 3.32 -79.60
CA LYS A 588 19.81 4.11 -80.15
C LYS A 588 20.33 5.24 -81.03
N GLU A 589 21.33 6.00 -80.57
CA GLU A 589 21.94 7.05 -81.39
C GLU A 589 22.58 6.50 -82.67
N SER A 590 23.25 5.34 -82.59
CA SER A 590 23.79 4.66 -83.77
C SER A 590 22.68 4.27 -84.75
N ALA A 591 21.61 3.65 -84.25
CA ALA A 591 20.45 3.26 -85.05
C ALA A 591 19.76 4.48 -85.66
N ASP A 592 19.59 5.59 -84.92
CA ASP A 592 19.02 6.84 -85.42
C ASP A 592 19.91 7.48 -86.50
N ARG A 593 21.24 7.39 -86.36
CA ARG A 593 22.19 7.83 -87.41
C ARG A 593 22.08 6.96 -88.66
N ASP A 594 21.99 5.64 -88.51
CA ASP A 594 21.82 4.71 -89.63
C ASP A 594 20.47 4.93 -90.32
N LEU A 595 19.40 5.13 -89.55
CA LEU A 595 18.07 5.43 -90.05
C LEU A 595 18.07 6.78 -90.79
N SER A 596 18.72 7.82 -90.24
CA SER A 596 18.91 9.11 -90.91
C SER A 596 19.70 8.97 -92.22
N ASN A 597 20.78 8.19 -92.23
CA ASN A 597 21.57 7.89 -93.44
C ASN A 597 20.76 7.14 -94.50
N ILE A 598 19.95 6.15 -94.11
CA ILE A 598 19.05 5.44 -95.01
C ILE A 598 17.97 6.39 -95.53
N THR A 599 17.41 7.25 -94.68
CA THR A 599 16.39 8.24 -95.06
C THR A 599 16.96 9.27 -96.05
N ALA A 600 18.21 9.69 -95.85
CA ALA A 600 18.94 10.56 -96.77
C ALA A 600 19.21 9.88 -98.12
N LYS A 601 19.62 8.60 -98.13
CA LYS A 601 19.78 7.81 -99.37
C LYS A 601 18.46 7.62 -100.11
N ILE A 602 17.35 7.39 -99.40
CA ILE A 602 16.02 7.28 -100.01
C ILE A 602 15.57 8.62 -100.60
N LYS A 603 15.88 9.75 -99.95
CA LYS A 603 15.61 11.10 -100.50
C LYS A 603 16.46 11.45 -101.72
N MET A 604 17.61 10.82 -101.92
CA MET A 604 18.44 11.00 -103.12
C MET A 604 18.03 10.11 -104.31
N ILE A 605 17.17 9.10 -104.08
CA ILE A 605 16.68 8.17 -105.11
C ILE A 605 15.29 8.59 -105.65
N LYS A 606 14.64 9.56 -105.01
CA LYS A 606 13.49 10.30 -105.56
C LYS A 606 13.96 11.59 -106.21
#